data_AF-A0A9X7GX81-F1
#
_entry.id   AF-A0A9X7GX81-F1
#
_cell.length_a   1.000
_cell.length_b   1.000
_cell.length_c   1.000
_cell.angle_alpha   90.00
_cell.angle_beta   90.00
_cell.angle_gamma   90.00
#
_symmetry.space_group_name_H-M   'P 1'
#
loop_
_entity.id
_entity.type
_entity.pdbx_description
1 polymer ?
#
loop_
_entity_poly.entity_id
_entity_poly.type
_entity_poly.pdbx_seq_one_letter_code
_entity_poly.pdbx_strand_id
1 'polypeptide(L)'
;MWEFIKEILAKHTDAETGKIDIEAVMKAINEESPKHAVPKEQYNKQADQLKQLTEDLKSAQDSTATSEELQQKLDEAVQKAEAAETARLDLEKSTALKDLLTQKGAKDPEYAAYKLGELEYKDGKFTDFDNKFKDFEKSYPDQFKEAEPDDKLKDGFKPLDNGLKGGQPQTTYTMDDIGSMTADEINSNWDAIAASNGGN
;
A
#
# COMPACT_ATOMS: atom_id res chain seq x y z
N MET A 1 -6.94 -15.22 -8.65
CA MET A 1 -5.60 -14.83 -9.14
C MET A 1 -4.59 -15.98 -9.02
N TRP A 2 -4.79 -16.96 -8.12
CA TRP A 2 -3.88 -18.09 -7.88
C TRP A 2 -3.97 -19.31 -8.82
N GLU A 3 -5.04 -19.42 -9.61
CA GLU A 3 -5.29 -20.60 -10.46
C GLU A 3 -4.21 -20.85 -11.52
N PHE A 4 -3.63 -19.80 -12.10
CA PHE A 4 -2.60 -19.95 -13.14
C PHE A 4 -1.29 -20.52 -12.56
N ILE A 5 -0.96 -20.20 -11.30
CA ILE A 5 0.26 -20.72 -10.65
C ILE A 5 0.14 -22.24 -10.44
N LYS A 6 -1.05 -22.73 -10.06
CA LYS A 6 -1.33 -24.17 -9.94
C LYS A 6 -1.18 -24.88 -11.29
N GLU A 7 -1.67 -24.27 -12.38
CA GLU A 7 -1.51 -24.82 -13.75
C GLU A 7 -0.03 -24.86 -14.21
N ILE A 8 0.74 -23.82 -13.92
CA ILE A 8 2.18 -23.79 -14.25
C ILE A 8 2.91 -24.89 -13.50
N LEU A 9 2.67 -25.04 -12.19
CA LEU A 9 3.31 -26.06 -11.37
C LEU A 9 2.95 -27.46 -11.85
N ALA A 10 1.68 -27.73 -12.16
CA ALA A 10 1.26 -29.03 -12.68
C ALA A 10 1.88 -29.37 -14.05
N LYS A 11 2.12 -28.38 -14.91
CA LYS A 11 2.77 -28.58 -16.22
C LYS A 11 4.27 -28.81 -16.13
N HIS A 12 4.93 -28.27 -15.11
CA HIS A 12 6.39 -28.27 -14.96
C HIS A 12 6.89 -29.16 -13.81
N THR A 13 5.98 -29.94 -13.21
CA THR A 13 6.33 -31.04 -12.31
C THR A 13 6.36 -32.34 -13.11
N ASP A 14 7.49 -33.04 -13.07
CA ASP A 14 7.62 -34.35 -13.68
C ASP A 14 6.80 -35.37 -12.89
N ALA A 15 5.82 -35.98 -13.56
CA ALA A 15 4.84 -36.86 -12.92
C ALA A 15 5.42 -38.20 -12.42
N GLU A 16 6.61 -38.60 -12.90
CA GLU A 16 7.23 -39.88 -12.53
C GLU A 16 8.29 -39.72 -11.44
N THR A 17 8.98 -38.59 -11.42
CA THR A 17 10.09 -38.33 -10.49
C THR A 17 9.77 -37.30 -9.40
N GLY A 18 8.66 -36.57 -9.54
CA GLY A 18 8.30 -35.47 -8.65
C GLY A 18 9.25 -34.27 -8.74
N LYS A 19 10.19 -34.27 -9.70
CA LYS A 19 11.12 -33.17 -9.92
C LYS A 19 10.40 -32.02 -10.58
N ILE A 20 10.53 -30.84 -9.99
CA ILE A 20 9.98 -29.61 -10.52
C ILE A 20 11.08 -28.90 -11.31
N ASP A 21 10.79 -28.49 -12.54
CA ASP A 21 11.67 -27.60 -13.28
C ASP A 21 11.46 -26.16 -12.79
N ILE A 22 12.18 -25.81 -11.73
CA ILE A 22 12.08 -24.51 -11.05
C ILE A 22 12.35 -23.35 -12.00
N GLU A 23 13.26 -23.49 -12.95
CA GLU A 23 13.57 -22.46 -13.94
C GLU A 23 12.41 -22.24 -14.91
N ALA A 24 11.80 -23.33 -15.37
CA ALA A 24 10.64 -23.27 -16.25
C ALA A 24 9.40 -22.68 -15.53
N VAL A 25 9.16 -23.07 -14.28
CA VAL A 25 8.08 -22.52 -13.44
C VAL A 25 8.26 -21.02 -13.25
N MET A 26 9.46 -20.56 -12.88
CA MET A 26 9.74 -19.12 -12.66
C MET A 26 9.49 -18.30 -13.92
N LYS A 27 9.91 -18.83 -15.08
CA LYS A 27 9.74 -18.15 -16.36
C LYS A 27 8.26 -18.02 -16.72
N ALA A 28 7.50 -19.10 -16.60
CA ALA A 28 6.07 -19.09 -16.90
C ALA A 28 5.29 -18.16 -15.96
N ILE A 29 5.65 -18.14 -14.67
CA ILE A 29 5.03 -17.23 -13.69
C ILE A 29 5.30 -15.77 -14.07
N ASN A 30 6.54 -15.43 -14.44
CA ASN A 30 6.89 -14.06 -14.87
C ASN A 30 6.17 -13.63 -16.16
N GLU A 31 5.79 -14.57 -17.01
CA GLU A 31 5.05 -14.29 -18.25
C GLU A 31 3.53 -14.16 -18.04
N GLU A 32 2.95 -14.87 -17.07
CA GLU A 32 1.51 -14.84 -16.77
C GLU A 32 1.12 -13.84 -15.66
N SER A 33 2.00 -13.57 -14.70
CA SER A 33 1.78 -12.57 -13.64
C SER A 33 1.37 -11.18 -14.17
N PRO A 34 2.00 -10.62 -15.23
CA PRO A 34 1.60 -9.31 -15.77
C PRO A 34 0.23 -9.30 -16.44
N LYS A 35 -0.25 -10.46 -16.92
CA LYS A 35 -1.55 -10.62 -17.58
C LYS A 35 -2.70 -10.64 -16.58
N HIS A 36 -2.41 -10.88 -15.30
CA HIS A 36 -3.36 -10.86 -14.19
C HIS A 36 -3.46 -9.50 -13.46
N ALA A 37 -3.10 -8.42 -14.16
CA ALA A 37 -3.44 -7.01 -13.90
C ALA A 37 -3.43 -6.60 -12.42
N VAL A 38 -2.22 -6.33 -11.91
CA VAL A 38 -2.05 -5.62 -10.64
C VAL A 38 -1.20 -4.35 -10.84
N PRO A 39 -1.59 -3.19 -10.28
CA PRO A 39 -0.80 -1.95 -10.30
C PRO A 39 0.66 -2.17 -9.86
N LYS A 40 1.59 -1.34 -10.35
CA LYS A 40 3.06 -1.51 -10.15
C LYS A 40 3.49 -1.76 -8.70
N GLU A 41 2.82 -1.19 -7.70
CA GLU A 41 3.10 -1.45 -6.28
C GLU A 41 2.67 -2.85 -5.82
N GLN A 42 1.56 -3.36 -6.34
CA GLN A 42 1.13 -4.73 -6.11
C GLN A 42 1.97 -5.74 -6.90
N TYR A 43 2.51 -5.36 -8.06
CA TYR A 43 3.48 -6.16 -8.83
C TYR A 43 4.82 -6.34 -8.08
N ASN A 44 5.39 -5.27 -7.53
CA ASN A 44 6.65 -5.36 -6.78
C ASN A 44 6.50 -6.25 -5.54
N LYS A 45 5.38 -6.15 -4.81
CA LYS A 45 5.09 -7.06 -3.69
C LYS A 45 4.87 -8.51 -4.13
N GLN A 46 4.18 -8.74 -5.25
CA GLN A 46 4.02 -10.09 -5.80
C GLN A 46 5.35 -10.66 -6.28
N ALA A 47 6.25 -9.85 -6.84
CA ALA A 47 7.58 -10.28 -7.24
C ALA A 47 8.42 -10.71 -6.02
N ASP A 48 8.30 -10.02 -4.89
CA ASP A 48 8.97 -10.41 -3.64
C ASP A 48 8.36 -11.69 -3.05
N GLN A 49 7.03 -11.83 -3.06
CA GLN A 49 6.37 -13.08 -2.65
C GLN A 49 6.74 -14.26 -3.57
N LEU A 50 6.88 -14.02 -4.87
CA LEU A 50 7.31 -15.03 -5.84
C LEU A 50 8.76 -15.43 -5.66
N LYS A 51 9.65 -14.49 -5.30
CA LYS A 51 11.02 -14.82 -4.90
C LYS A 51 11.06 -15.68 -3.65
N GLN A 52 10.25 -15.34 -2.64
CA GLN A 52 10.15 -16.14 -1.42
C GLN A 52 9.65 -17.56 -1.71
N LEU A 53 8.56 -17.69 -2.48
CA LEU A 53 8.02 -18.98 -2.93
C LEU A 53 9.05 -19.77 -3.75
N THR A 54 9.81 -19.10 -4.61
CA THR A 54 10.89 -19.71 -5.39
C THR A 54 11.99 -20.26 -4.49
N GLU A 55 12.42 -19.48 -3.49
CA GLU A 55 13.44 -19.90 -2.53
C GLU A 55 12.95 -21.08 -1.68
N ASP A 56 11.68 -21.05 -1.25
CA ASP A 56 11.06 -22.15 -0.52
C ASP A 56 10.95 -23.42 -1.38
N LEU A 57 10.63 -23.28 -2.68
CA LEU A 57 10.53 -24.39 -3.63
C LEU A 57 11.92 -24.98 -3.95
N LYS A 58 12.94 -24.14 -4.06
CA LYS A 58 14.33 -24.56 -4.20
C LYS A 58 14.82 -25.29 -2.95
N SER A 59 14.52 -24.76 -1.77
CA SER A 59 14.80 -25.41 -0.48
C SER A 59 14.08 -26.75 -0.34
N ALA A 60 12.84 -26.85 -0.84
CA ALA A 60 12.10 -28.10 -0.89
C ALA A 60 12.78 -29.11 -1.84
N GLN A 61 13.13 -28.71 -3.06
CA GLN A 61 13.80 -29.56 -4.04
C GLN A 61 15.20 -30.03 -3.60
N ASP A 62 15.93 -29.19 -2.86
CA ASP A 62 17.26 -29.53 -2.33
C ASP A 62 17.17 -30.43 -1.07
N SER A 63 16.00 -30.53 -0.43
CA SER A 63 15.78 -31.51 0.62
C SER A 63 15.60 -32.91 0.01
N THR A 64 16.14 -33.96 0.65
CA THR A 64 15.89 -35.39 0.30
C THR A 64 14.43 -35.82 0.54
N ALA A 65 13.50 -34.88 0.42
CA ALA A 65 12.09 -35.05 0.63
C ALA A 65 11.50 -35.88 -0.51
N THR A 66 10.63 -36.82 -0.17
CA THR A 66 9.92 -37.61 -1.17
C THR A 66 8.93 -36.73 -1.94
N SER A 67 8.47 -37.19 -3.11
CA SER A 67 7.46 -36.47 -3.90
C SER A 67 6.21 -36.09 -3.09
N GLU A 68 5.83 -36.88 -2.08
CA GLU A 68 4.71 -36.56 -1.17
C GLU A 68 5.03 -35.42 -0.20
N GLU A 69 6.23 -35.38 0.35
CA GLU A 69 6.67 -34.29 1.24
C GLU A 69 6.84 -32.97 0.46
N LEU A 70 7.27 -33.05 -0.80
CA LEU A 70 7.31 -31.90 -1.71
C LEU A 70 5.89 -31.39 -2.03
N GLN A 71 4.95 -32.30 -2.32
CA GLN A 71 3.55 -31.96 -2.58
C GLN A 71 2.92 -31.27 -1.36
N GLN A 72 3.16 -31.79 -0.16
CA GLN A 72 2.62 -31.23 1.07
C GLN A 72 3.18 -29.83 1.37
N LYS A 73 4.48 -29.63 1.19
CA LYS A 73 5.10 -28.29 1.32
C LYS A 73 4.54 -27.30 0.29
N LEU A 74 4.26 -27.78 -0.92
CA LEU A 74 3.65 -26.96 -1.97
C LEU A 74 2.24 -26.54 -1.59
N ASP A 75 1.41 -27.48 -1.11
CA ASP A 75 0.04 -27.19 -0.66
C ASP A 75 0.04 -26.18 0.50
N GLU A 76 0.95 -26.33 1.47
CA GLU A 76 1.11 -25.36 2.55
C GLU A 76 1.52 -23.98 2.06
N ALA A 77 2.44 -23.91 1.09
CA ALA A 77 2.89 -22.64 0.51
C ALA A 77 1.77 -21.94 -0.27
N VAL A 78 0.99 -22.69 -1.05
CA VAL A 78 -0.19 -22.20 -1.76
C VAL A 78 -1.24 -21.67 -0.78
N GLN A 79 -1.56 -22.43 0.28
CA GLN A 79 -2.52 -21.99 1.30
C GLN A 79 -2.07 -20.70 1.99
N LYS A 80 -0.78 -20.60 2.35
CA LYS A 80 -0.23 -19.38 2.95
C LYS A 80 -0.34 -18.19 2.00
N ALA A 81 -0.11 -18.40 0.72
CA ALA A 81 -0.21 -17.34 -0.27
C ALA A 81 -1.65 -16.90 -0.56
N GLU A 82 -2.61 -17.85 -0.61
CA GLU A 82 -4.05 -17.54 -0.72
C GLU A 82 -4.55 -16.76 0.51
N ALA A 83 -4.11 -17.16 1.71
CA ALA A 83 -4.43 -16.45 2.95
C ALA A 83 -3.83 -15.03 2.96
N ALA A 84 -2.58 -14.89 2.52
CA ALA A 84 -1.92 -13.58 2.41
C ALA A 84 -2.60 -12.67 1.38
N GLU A 85 -3.03 -13.22 0.23
CA GLU A 85 -3.78 -12.46 -0.79
C GLU A 85 -5.14 -12.00 -0.25
N THR A 86 -5.86 -12.89 0.44
CA THR A 86 -7.16 -12.58 1.08
C THR A 86 -6.99 -11.47 2.12
N ALA A 87 -6.03 -11.61 3.04
CA ALA A 87 -5.74 -10.59 4.04
C ALA A 87 -5.34 -9.25 3.41
N ARG A 88 -4.64 -9.26 2.27
CA ARG A 88 -4.27 -8.05 1.54
C ARG A 88 -5.47 -7.37 0.90
N LEU A 89 -6.34 -8.15 0.25
CA LEU A 89 -7.57 -7.64 -0.34
C LEU A 89 -8.50 -7.07 0.74
N ASP A 90 -8.60 -7.71 1.90
CA ASP A 90 -9.42 -7.22 3.00
C ASP A 90 -8.85 -5.95 3.62
N LEU A 91 -7.52 -5.86 3.77
CA LEU A 91 -6.87 -4.63 4.22
C LEU A 91 -7.07 -3.49 3.20
N GLU A 92 -6.91 -3.76 1.91
CA GLU A 92 -7.11 -2.76 0.86
C GLU A 92 -8.56 -2.27 0.83
N LYS A 93 -9.54 -3.17 0.88
CA LYS A 93 -10.95 -2.84 1.00
C LYS A 93 -11.23 -2.02 2.25
N SER A 94 -10.75 -2.47 3.41
CA SER A 94 -11.00 -1.75 4.68
C SER A 94 -10.45 -0.33 4.64
N THR A 95 -9.21 -0.16 4.16
CA THR A 95 -8.58 1.16 4.04
C THR A 95 -9.30 2.04 3.03
N ALA A 96 -9.55 1.54 1.81
CA ALA A 96 -10.23 2.31 0.77
C ALA A 96 -11.64 2.76 1.18
N LEU A 97 -12.38 1.91 1.91
CA LEU A 97 -13.71 2.25 2.40
C LEU A 97 -13.65 3.37 3.44
N LYS A 98 -12.71 3.28 4.38
CA LYS A 98 -12.53 4.30 5.42
C LYS A 98 -12.07 5.64 4.85
N ASP A 99 -11.17 5.62 3.87
CA ASP A 99 -10.74 6.83 3.17
C ASP A 99 -11.92 7.50 2.46
N LEU A 100 -12.76 6.72 1.79
CA LEU A 100 -13.93 7.24 1.10
C LEU A 100 -14.96 7.82 2.07
N LEU A 101 -15.19 7.15 3.21
CA LEU A 101 -16.09 7.66 4.26
C LEU A 101 -15.57 8.93 4.91
N THR A 102 -14.26 9.00 5.13
CA THR A 102 -13.59 10.21 5.64
C THR A 102 -13.76 11.38 4.66
N GLN A 103 -13.54 11.14 3.36
CA GLN A 103 -13.74 12.14 2.31
C GLN A 103 -15.19 12.62 2.22
N LYS A 104 -16.16 11.72 2.47
CA LYS A 104 -17.58 12.04 2.53
C LYS A 104 -18.01 12.65 3.87
N GLY A 105 -17.08 12.96 4.77
CA GLY A 105 -17.35 13.71 5.99
C GLY A 105 -17.85 12.87 7.16
N ALA A 106 -17.67 11.54 7.14
CA ALA A 106 -17.96 10.70 8.31
C ALA A 106 -17.09 11.15 9.50
N LYS A 107 -17.70 11.33 10.68
CA LYS A 107 -17.01 11.65 11.93
C LYS A 107 -16.23 10.46 12.47
N ASP A 108 -16.78 9.26 12.28
CA ASP A 108 -16.17 7.98 12.66
C ASP A 108 -16.22 7.03 11.44
N PRO A 109 -15.14 6.98 10.64
CA PRO A 109 -15.07 6.12 9.45
C PRO A 109 -15.14 4.64 9.77
N GLU A 110 -14.57 4.19 10.90
CA GLU A 110 -14.65 2.81 11.37
C GLU A 110 -16.09 2.39 11.69
N TYR A 111 -16.83 3.21 12.44
CA TYR A 111 -18.24 2.94 12.75
C TYR A 111 -19.12 2.98 11.51
N ALA A 112 -18.88 3.95 10.61
CA ALA A 112 -19.61 4.05 9.35
C ALA A 112 -19.34 2.84 8.44
N ALA A 113 -18.09 2.37 8.35
CA ALA A 113 -17.73 1.16 7.61
C ALA A 113 -18.43 -0.07 8.19
N TYR A 114 -18.45 -0.21 9.53
CA TYR A 114 -19.16 -1.29 10.21
C TYR A 114 -20.67 -1.29 9.90
N LYS A 115 -21.30 -0.11 9.86
CA LYS A 115 -22.73 0.04 9.57
C LYS A 115 -23.10 -0.20 8.10
N LEU A 116 -22.24 0.20 7.17
CA LEU A 116 -22.43 -0.07 5.74
C LEU A 116 -22.25 -1.55 5.40
N GLY A 117 -21.52 -2.28 6.26
CA GLY A 117 -21.29 -3.71 6.15
C GLY A 117 -20.40 -4.05 4.96
N GLU A 118 -20.48 -5.30 4.52
CA GLU A 118 -19.70 -5.76 3.38
C GLU A 118 -20.18 -5.08 2.08
N LEU A 119 -19.21 -4.51 1.37
CA LEU A 119 -19.39 -3.90 0.07
C LEU A 119 -18.55 -4.67 -0.94
N GLU A 120 -19.14 -4.99 -2.08
CA GLU A 120 -18.40 -5.60 -3.17
C GLU A 120 -17.39 -4.57 -3.71
N TYR A 121 -16.14 -5.02 -3.85
CA TYR A 121 -15.01 -4.19 -4.28
C TYR A 121 -14.41 -4.81 -5.54
N LYS A 122 -14.53 -4.07 -6.64
CA LYS A 122 -14.07 -4.48 -7.97
C LYS A 122 -13.34 -3.32 -8.62
N ASP A 123 -12.23 -3.62 -9.30
CA ASP A 123 -11.46 -2.65 -10.09
C ASP A 123 -11.08 -1.37 -9.31
N GLY A 124 -10.76 -1.52 -8.01
CA GLY A 124 -10.39 -0.40 -7.14
C GLY A 124 -11.55 0.46 -6.65
N LYS A 125 -12.81 0.01 -6.81
CA LYS A 125 -14.01 0.76 -6.41
C LYS A 125 -15.04 -0.12 -5.71
N PHE A 126 -15.75 0.48 -4.76
CA PHE A 126 -16.91 -0.12 -4.14
C PHE A 126 -18.13 -0.01 -5.05
N THR A 127 -18.71 -1.15 -5.40
CA THR A 127 -19.99 -1.19 -6.09
C THR A 127 -21.08 -0.69 -5.17
N ASP A 128 -22.00 0.12 -5.70
CA ASP A 128 -23.20 0.59 -4.97
C ASP A 128 -22.91 1.45 -3.72
N PHE A 129 -21.68 1.94 -3.57
CA PHE A 129 -21.30 2.76 -2.42
C PHE A 129 -22.17 4.01 -2.29
N ASP A 130 -22.39 4.77 -3.38
CA ASP A 130 -23.13 6.03 -3.29
C ASP A 130 -24.59 5.84 -2.86
N ASN A 131 -25.24 4.73 -3.22
CA ASN A 131 -26.62 4.46 -2.82
C ASN A 131 -26.68 4.09 -1.34
N LYS A 132 -25.85 3.13 -0.91
CA LYS A 132 -25.77 2.75 0.50
C LYS A 132 -25.31 3.89 1.40
N PHE A 133 -24.37 4.71 0.92
CA PHE A 133 -23.91 5.90 1.61
C PHE A 133 -25.05 6.89 1.82
N LYS A 134 -25.86 7.19 0.80
CA LYS A 134 -27.01 8.09 0.92
C LYS A 134 -28.05 7.59 1.91
N ASP A 135 -28.32 6.28 1.93
CA ASP A 135 -29.27 5.71 2.88
C ASP A 135 -28.72 5.74 4.31
N PHE A 136 -27.42 5.49 4.47
CA PHE A 136 -26.71 5.63 5.75
C PHE A 136 -26.69 7.10 6.23
N GLU A 137 -26.40 8.05 5.35
CA GLU A 137 -26.41 9.50 5.63
C GLU A 137 -27.79 9.98 6.09
N LYS A 138 -28.87 9.55 5.42
CA LYS A 138 -30.24 9.85 5.85
C LYS A 138 -30.61 9.24 7.20
N SER A 139 -30.13 8.03 7.46
CA SER A 139 -30.46 7.30 8.69
C SER A 139 -29.68 7.80 9.90
N TYR A 140 -28.46 8.30 9.67
CA TYR A 140 -27.53 8.73 10.72
C TYR A 140 -26.88 10.09 10.40
N PRO A 141 -27.67 11.16 10.22
CA PRO A 141 -27.15 12.47 9.83
C PRO A 141 -26.13 13.02 10.84
N ASP A 142 -26.31 12.73 12.13
CA ASP A 142 -25.42 13.15 13.21
C ASP A 142 -24.01 12.54 13.12
N GLN A 143 -23.84 11.45 12.37
CA GLN A 143 -22.55 10.78 12.14
C GLN A 143 -21.68 11.52 11.10
N PHE A 144 -22.23 12.55 10.46
CA PHE A 144 -21.54 13.35 9.46
C PHE A 144 -21.23 14.74 10.01
N LYS A 145 -20.11 15.31 9.58
CA LYS A 145 -19.80 16.71 9.83
C LYS A 145 -20.91 17.55 9.21
N GLU A 146 -21.41 18.56 9.94
CA GLU A 146 -22.37 19.51 9.37
C GLU A 146 -21.76 20.09 8.09
N ALA A 147 -22.57 20.18 7.03
CA ALA A 147 -22.16 20.88 5.83
C ALA A 147 -21.90 22.33 6.22
N GLU A 148 -20.63 22.70 6.39
CA GLU A 148 -20.28 24.10 6.51
C GLU A 148 -20.76 24.80 5.23
N PRO A 149 -21.45 25.95 5.33
CA PRO A 149 -21.84 26.71 4.14
C PRO A 149 -20.57 27.00 3.35
N ASP A 150 -20.56 26.70 2.05
CA ASP A 150 -19.46 26.89 1.07
C ASP A 150 -18.45 27.98 1.50
N ASP A 151 -17.49 27.60 2.34
CA ASP A 151 -16.42 28.49 2.80
C ASP A 151 -15.14 27.90 2.22
N LYS A 152 -14.70 28.55 1.14
CA LYS A 152 -13.37 28.44 0.54
C LYS A 152 -12.34 28.12 1.64
N LEU A 153 -11.63 27.01 1.49
CA LEU A 153 -10.45 26.60 2.27
C LEU A 153 -10.13 27.53 3.45
N LYS A 154 -10.74 27.30 4.61
CA LYS A 154 -10.18 27.79 5.87
C LYS A 154 -9.27 26.71 6.44
N ASP A 155 -8.04 26.80 5.95
CA ASP A 155 -6.77 26.38 6.56
C ASP A 155 -6.91 25.70 7.94
N GLY A 156 -6.98 24.37 7.89
CA GLY A 156 -6.98 23.51 9.07
C GLY A 156 -5.55 23.24 9.54
N PHE A 157 -4.98 24.18 10.31
CA PHE A 157 -4.04 23.86 11.40
C PHE A 157 -3.94 25.05 12.35
N LYS A 158 -4.32 24.88 13.63
CA LYS A 158 -3.88 25.80 14.68
C LYS A 158 -2.81 25.07 15.48
N PRO A 159 -1.52 25.44 15.36
CA PRO A 159 -0.48 24.88 16.20
C PRO A 159 -0.81 25.15 17.68
N LEU A 160 -0.45 24.20 18.55
CA LEU A 160 -0.43 24.43 20.00
C LEU A 160 0.43 25.68 20.27
N ASP A 161 -0.14 26.66 20.97
CA ASP A 161 0.55 27.88 21.37
C ASP A 161 1.67 27.52 22.35
N ASN A 162 2.90 27.46 21.85
CA ASN A 162 4.10 27.17 22.64
C ASN A 162 4.59 28.39 23.45
N GLY A 163 3.80 29.47 23.56
CA GLY A 163 4.16 30.66 24.35
C GLY A 163 5.37 31.44 23.81
N LEU A 164 5.83 31.11 22.60
CA LEU A 164 6.91 31.80 21.92
C LEU A 164 6.30 32.92 21.07
N LYS A 165 6.70 34.17 21.35
CA LYS A 165 6.31 35.33 20.54
C LYS A 165 6.72 35.08 19.09
N GLY A 166 5.73 35.11 18.18
CA GLY A 166 5.86 34.77 16.76
C GLY A 166 7.21 35.16 16.17
N GLY A 167 8.03 34.15 15.87
CA GLY A 167 9.31 34.34 15.22
C GLY A 167 9.08 34.82 13.79
N GLN A 168 9.77 35.89 13.39
CA GLN A 168 9.86 36.25 11.98
C GLN A 168 10.37 35.03 11.19
N PRO A 169 9.87 34.79 9.97
CA PRO A 169 10.33 33.68 9.15
C PRO A 169 11.86 33.76 9.05
N GLN A 170 12.54 32.69 9.45
CA GLN A 170 13.99 32.60 9.34
C GLN A 170 14.34 32.61 7.85
N THR A 171 15.21 33.52 7.42
CA THR A 171 15.73 33.52 6.05
C THR A 171 16.63 32.31 5.88
N THR A 172 16.27 31.40 4.98
CA THR A 172 17.10 30.25 4.62
C THR A 172 17.73 30.47 3.26
N TYR A 173 18.96 29.97 3.10
CA TYR A 173 19.71 30.06 1.85
C TYR A 173 20.03 28.66 1.36
N THR A 174 19.77 28.40 0.08
CA THR A 174 20.22 27.16 -0.57
C THR A 174 21.69 27.27 -0.97
N MET A 175 22.33 26.15 -1.29
CA MET A 175 23.72 26.16 -1.76
C MET A 175 23.90 26.94 -3.07
N ASP A 176 22.89 26.95 -3.94
CA ASP A 176 22.91 27.73 -5.18
C ASP A 176 22.82 29.24 -4.89
N ASP A 177 22.01 29.64 -3.89
CA ASP A 177 21.90 31.04 -3.46
C ASP A 177 23.24 31.53 -2.90
N ILE A 178 23.88 30.73 -2.04
CA ILE A 178 25.19 31.05 -1.46
C ILE A 178 26.27 31.18 -2.56
N GLY A 179 26.20 30.33 -3.59
CA GLY A 179 27.12 30.37 -4.73
C GLY A 179 27.01 31.65 -5.58
N SER A 180 25.90 32.38 -5.45
CA SER A 180 25.65 33.63 -6.18
C SER A 180 25.93 34.90 -5.36
N MET A 181 26.23 34.77 -4.06
CA MET A 181 26.47 35.89 -3.16
C MET A 181 27.92 36.39 -3.19
N THR A 182 28.10 37.69 -2.96
CA THR A 182 29.41 38.28 -2.71
C THR A 182 29.90 37.96 -1.29
N ALA A 183 31.21 38.11 -1.06
CA ALA A 183 31.81 37.86 0.26
C ALA A 183 31.20 38.74 1.38
N ASP A 184 30.82 39.97 1.05
CA ASP A 184 30.21 40.90 2.01
C ASP A 184 28.77 40.48 2.36
N GLU A 185 28.03 39.93 1.39
CA GLU A 185 26.67 39.41 1.58
C GLU A 185 26.68 38.12 2.39
N ILE A 186 27.67 37.25 2.19
CA ILE A 186 27.85 36.04 3.00
C ILE A 186 28.18 36.42 4.44
N ASN A 187 29.11 37.36 4.65
CA ASN A 187 29.53 37.76 5.99
C ASN A 187 28.38 38.45 6.76
N SER A 188 27.52 39.19 6.06
CA SER A 188 26.36 39.85 6.66
C SER A 188 25.21 38.88 7.00
N ASN A 189 25.15 37.73 6.32
CA ASN A 189 24.10 36.72 6.48
C ASN A 189 24.62 35.41 7.09
N TRP A 190 25.81 35.44 7.69
CA TRP A 190 26.54 34.26 8.16
C TRP A 190 25.71 33.37 9.10
N ASP A 191 25.06 33.97 10.10
CA ASP A 191 24.26 33.23 11.08
C ASP A 191 23.08 32.48 10.43
N ALA A 192 22.45 33.08 9.41
CA ALA A 192 21.35 32.47 8.68
C ALA A 192 21.81 31.35 7.73
N ILE A 193 22.97 31.52 7.09
CA ILE A 193 23.59 30.50 6.24
C ILE A 193 24.04 29.29 7.09
N ALA A 194 24.65 29.54 8.25
CA ALA A 194 25.07 28.49 9.17
C ALA A 194 23.88 27.70 9.73
N ALA A 195 22.78 28.38 10.07
CA ALA A 195 21.54 27.72 10.51
C ALA A 195 20.88 26.90 9.40
N SER A 196 21.00 27.32 8.14
CA SER A 196 20.43 26.61 6.98
C SER A 196 21.15 25.31 6.65
N ASN A 197 22.46 25.24 6.91
CA ASN A 197 23.31 24.08 6.58
C ASN A 197 23.71 23.23 7.81
N GLY A 198 23.38 23.66 9.03
CA GLY A 198 23.80 23.04 10.29
C GLY A 198 22.94 21.88 10.81
N GLY A 199 21.98 21.41 10.02
CA GLY A 199 21.18 20.23 10.37
C GLY A 199 21.85 18.93 9.92
N ASN A 200 22.81 18.44 10.70
CA ASN A 200 23.25 17.04 10.67
C ASN A 200 23.52 16.54 12.09
#